data_AF-A0A820LFY2-F1
#
_entry.id   AF-A0A820LFY2-F1
#
_cell.length_a   1.000
_cell.length_b   1.000
_cell.length_c   1.000
_cell.angle_alpha   90.00
_cell.angle_beta   90.00
_cell.angle_gamma   90.00
#
_symmetry.space_group_name_H-M   'P 1'
#
loop_
_entity.id
_entity.type
_entity.pdbx_description
1 polymer ?
#
loop_
_entity_poly.entity_id
_entity_poly.type
_entity_poly.pdbx_seq_one_letter_code
_entity_poly.pdbx_strand_id
1 'polypeptide(L)'
;GTGKLYGDLMANQQKKVQDALAESNSLAEEAIATIRTVKSFANEDEEIRLFHKKNDLVRKFSIRQALYYFGYLWNGQILIVLLNLGTLAYGGHLAMNNRLSVSNFVSFILYQQRLGDALDAINGVYADLMKASGASVKLFEYIDRIPKI
;
A
#
# COMPACT_ATOMS: atom_id res chain seq x y z
N GLY A 1 9.35 14.88 8.29
CA GLY A 1 9.83 14.67 6.91
C GLY A 1 8.66 14.27 6.03
N THR A 2 8.68 14.68 4.77
CA THR A 2 7.63 14.44 3.76
C THR A 2 7.19 12.97 3.65
N GLY A 3 8.10 12.00 3.86
CA GLY A 3 7.76 10.56 3.89
C GLY A 3 6.89 10.13 5.08
N LYS A 4 7.06 10.75 6.26
CA LYS A 4 6.22 10.46 7.44
C LYS A 4 4.79 10.98 7.24
N LEU A 5 4.66 12.19 6.68
CA LEU A 5 3.36 12.78 6.36
C LEU A 5 2.58 11.90 5.36
N TYR A 6 3.26 11.39 4.35
CA TYR A 6 2.68 10.47 3.38
C TYR A 6 2.27 9.12 4.00
N GLY A 7 3.14 8.54 4.83
CA GLY A 7 2.83 7.33 5.58
C GLY A 7 1.61 7.49 6.50
N ASP A 8 1.52 8.62 7.21
CA ASP A 8 0.39 8.94 8.09
C ASP A 8 -0.91 9.14 7.29
N LEU A 9 -0.84 9.77 6.10
CA LEU A 9 -1.99 9.90 5.20
C LEU A 9 -2.47 8.55 4.68
N MET A 10 -1.56 7.67 4.24
CA MET A 10 -1.91 6.32 3.78
C MET A 10 -2.52 5.48 4.90
N ALA A 11 -1.93 5.51 6.09
CA ALA A 11 -2.44 4.80 7.26
C ALA A 11 -3.86 5.26 7.62
N ASN A 12 -4.14 6.57 7.55
CA ASN A 12 -5.47 7.10 7.77
C ASN A 12 -6.50 6.66 6.71
N GLN A 13 -6.11 6.53 5.43
CA GLN A 13 -7.02 6.00 4.41
C GLN A 13 -7.25 4.49 4.57
N GLN A 14 -6.19 3.73 4.89
CA GLN A 14 -6.30 2.30 5.19
C GLN A 14 -7.25 2.05 6.36
N LYS A 15 -7.17 2.89 7.40
CA LYS A 15 -8.07 2.83 8.55
C LYS A 15 -9.54 3.02 8.13
N LYS A 16 -9.85 4.01 7.29
CA LYS A 16 -11.22 4.23 6.79
C LYS A 16 -11.78 3.06 6.00
N VAL A 17 -10.94 2.39 5.19
CA VAL A 17 -11.34 1.18 4.46
C VAL A 17 -11.63 0.04 5.44
N GLN A 18 -10.77 -0.17 6.45
CA GLN A 18 -10.98 -1.19 7.48
C GLN A 18 -12.22 -0.93 8.34
N ASP A 19 -12.44 0.31 8.77
CA ASP A 19 -13.61 0.69 9.58
C ASP A 19 -14.92 0.43 8.79
N ALA A 20 -14.96 0.80 7.50
CA ALA A 20 -16.13 0.54 6.65
C ALA A 20 -16.35 -0.96 6.38
N LEU A 21 -15.27 -1.73 6.22
CA LEU A 21 -15.34 -3.19 6.07
C LEU A 21 -15.87 -3.84 7.35
N ALA A 22 -15.37 -3.42 8.51
CA ALA A 22 -15.82 -3.93 9.80
C ALA A 22 -17.32 -3.66 10.02
N GLU A 23 -17.80 -2.46 9.65
CA GLU A 23 -19.21 -2.13 9.74
C GLU A 23 -20.09 -3.00 8.81
N SER A 24 -19.65 -3.23 7.57
CA SER A 24 -20.36 -4.09 6.62
C SER A 24 -20.39 -5.55 7.07
N ASN A 25 -19.28 -6.05 7.63
CA ASN A 25 -19.20 -7.42 8.15
C ASN A 25 -20.05 -7.59 9.42
N SER A 26 -20.04 -6.61 10.34
CA SER A 26 -20.86 -6.64 11.54
C SER A 26 -22.35 -6.76 11.20
N LEU A 27 -22.82 -6.02 10.18
CA LEU A 27 -24.19 -6.11 9.71
C LEU A 27 -24.51 -7.51 9.15
N ALA A 28 -23.60 -8.07 8.34
CA ALA A 28 -23.78 -9.41 7.80
C ALA A 28 -23.79 -10.49 8.91
N GLU A 29 -22.91 -10.37 9.90
CA GLU A 29 -22.86 -11.27 11.06
C GLU A 29 -24.17 -11.20 11.87
N GLU A 30 -24.71 -10.01 12.10
CA GLU A 30 -25.99 -9.82 12.79
C GLU A 30 -27.17 -10.46 12.04
N ALA A 31 -27.24 -10.24 10.72
CA ALA A 31 -28.27 -10.83 9.87
C ALA A 31 -28.18 -12.37 9.82
N ILE A 32 -26.97 -12.93 9.77
CA ILE A 32 -26.73 -14.38 9.80
C ILE A 32 -27.08 -14.97 11.17
N ALA A 33 -26.63 -14.33 12.26
CA ALA A 33 -26.94 -14.77 13.61
C ALA A 33 -28.46 -14.79 13.87
N THR A 34 -29.19 -13.87 13.23
CA THR A 34 -30.63 -13.67 13.41
C THR A 34 -31.46 -14.19 12.22
N ILE A 35 -30.91 -15.10 11.41
CA ILE A 35 -31.50 -15.54 10.13
C ILE A 35 -32.93 -16.09 10.26
N ARG A 36 -33.26 -16.76 11.37
CA ARG A 36 -34.62 -17.25 11.62
C ARG A 36 -35.63 -16.10 11.70
N THR A 37 -35.28 -15.02 12.39
CA THR A 37 -36.10 -13.82 12.53
C THR A 37 -36.25 -13.11 11.19
N VAL A 38 -35.17 -12.94 10.44
CA VAL A 38 -35.19 -12.32 9.09
C VAL A 38 -36.17 -13.07 8.18
N LYS A 39 -36.13 -14.41 8.18
CA LYS A 39 -37.06 -15.25 7.42
C LYS A 39 -38.49 -15.18 7.91
N SER A 40 -38.71 -15.14 9.23
CA SER A 40 -40.06 -15.02 9.80
C SER A 40 -40.77 -13.73 9.40
N PHE A 41 -40.00 -12.65 9.16
CA PHE A 41 -40.52 -11.37 8.67
C PHE A 41 -40.39 -11.20 7.15
N ALA A 42 -39.88 -12.20 6.42
CA ALA A 42 -39.59 -12.13 4.98
C ALA A 42 -38.76 -10.89 4.57
N ASN A 43 -37.79 -10.50 5.40
CA ASN A 43 -37.08 -9.22 5.30
C ASN A 43 -35.68 -9.35 4.68
N GLU A 44 -35.43 -10.43 3.93
CA GLU A 44 -34.12 -10.77 3.35
C GLU A 44 -33.63 -9.70 2.36
N ASP A 45 -34.52 -9.19 1.51
CA ASP A 45 -34.20 -8.16 0.52
C ASP A 45 -33.77 -6.83 1.17
N GLU A 46 -34.35 -6.49 2.32
CA GLU A 46 -34.02 -5.27 3.04
C GLU A 46 -32.62 -5.35 3.67
N GLU A 47 -32.29 -6.50 4.28
CA GLU A 47 -30.94 -6.75 4.81
C GLU A 47 -29.88 -6.75 3.71
N ILE A 48 -30.18 -7.38 2.56
CA ILE A 48 -29.31 -7.35 1.37
C ILE A 48 -29.11 -5.90 0.90
N ARG A 49 -30.16 -5.09 0.86
CA ARG A 49 -30.08 -3.68 0.47
C ARG A 49 -29.22 -2.85 1.44
N LEU A 50 -29.39 -3.06 2.75
CA LEU A 50 -28.58 -2.43 3.80
C LEU A 50 -27.10 -2.81 3.68
N PHE A 51 -26.81 -4.09 3.45
CA PHE A 51 -25.45 -4.59 3.21
C PHE A 51 -24.83 -3.94 1.96
N HIS A 52 -25.56 -3.92 0.83
CA HIS A 52 -25.07 -3.27 -0.39
C HIS A 52 -24.74 -1.80 -0.18
N LYS A 53 -25.58 -1.06 0.57
CA LYS A 53 -25.33 0.35 0.89
C LYS A 53 -24.03 0.55 1.69
N LYS A 54 -23.73 -0.34 2.64
CA LYS A 54 -22.48 -0.31 3.42
C LYS A 54 -21.28 -0.73 2.57
N ASN A 55 -21.44 -1.75 1.72
CA ASN A 55 -20.40 -2.20 0.81
C ASN A 55 -20.04 -1.15 -0.26
N ASP A 56 -20.98 -0.30 -0.66
CA ASP A 56 -20.70 0.83 -1.57
C ASP A 56 -19.75 1.86 -0.93
N LEU A 57 -19.83 2.06 0.39
CA LEU A 57 -18.87 2.90 1.11
C LEU A 57 -17.48 2.29 1.13
N VAL A 58 -17.38 0.98 1.35
CA VAL A 58 -16.12 0.22 1.24
C VAL A 58 -15.53 0.42 -0.15
N ARG A 59 -16.32 0.19 -1.21
CA ARG A 59 -15.88 0.39 -2.60
C ARG A 59 -15.37 1.82 -2.83
N LYS A 60 -16.10 2.83 -2.36
CA LYS A 60 -15.70 4.24 -2.53
C LYS A 60 -14.38 4.55 -1.82
N PHE A 61 -14.18 4.07 -0.59
CA PHE A 61 -12.92 4.27 0.13
C PHE A 61 -11.77 3.50 -0.50
N SER A 62 -12.00 2.25 -0.94
CA SER A 62 -11.00 1.43 -1.62
C SER A 62 -10.55 2.04 -2.94
N ILE A 63 -11.47 2.56 -3.77
CA ILE A 63 -11.12 3.27 -5.01
C ILE A 63 -10.29 4.51 -4.70
N ARG A 64 -10.69 5.29 -3.69
CA ARG A 64 -9.95 6.49 -3.30
C ARG A 64 -8.54 6.15 -2.81
N GLN A 65 -8.39 5.09 -2.02
CA GLN A 65 -7.10 4.58 -1.59
C GLN A 65 -6.24 4.12 -2.77
N ALA A 66 -6.83 3.38 -3.71
CA ALA A 66 -6.15 2.93 -4.92
C ALA A 66 -5.61 4.11 -5.73
N LEU A 67 -6.41 5.18 -5.91
CA LEU A 67 -5.97 6.39 -6.60
C LEU A 67 -4.77 7.07 -5.93
N TYR A 68 -4.75 7.16 -4.59
CA TYR A 68 -3.59 7.68 -3.86
C TYR A 68 -2.36 6.80 -4.03
N TYR A 69 -2.53 5.48 -3.97
CA TYR A 69 -1.45 4.51 -4.17
C TYR A 69 -0.88 4.59 -5.60
N PHE A 70 -1.76 4.64 -6.61
CA PHE A 70 -1.38 4.85 -8.01
C PHE A 70 -0.62 6.15 -8.19
N GLY A 71 -1.12 7.27 -7.66
CA GLY A 71 -0.43 8.56 -7.77
C GLY A 71 1.00 8.52 -7.23
N TYR A 72 1.21 7.86 -6.09
CA TYR A 72 2.54 7.73 -5.50
C TYR A 72 3.48 6.82 -6.28
N LEU A 73 3.02 5.61 -6.62
CA LEU A 73 3.81 4.69 -7.43
C LEU A 73 4.22 5.31 -8.75
N TRP A 74 3.29 6.05 -9.37
CA TRP A 74 3.51 6.62 -10.69
C TRP A 74 4.62 7.69 -10.67
N ASN A 75 4.67 8.54 -9.63
CA ASN A 75 5.71 9.56 -9.52
C ASN A 75 7.12 8.97 -9.40
N GLY A 76 7.31 7.94 -8.56
CA GLY A 76 8.61 7.30 -8.40
C GLY A 76 9.04 6.49 -9.63
N GLN A 77 8.11 5.72 -10.20
CA GLN A 77 8.41 4.84 -11.33
C GLN A 77 8.68 5.62 -12.63
N ILE A 78 7.96 6.74 -12.89
CA ILE A 78 8.27 7.60 -14.04
C ILE A 78 9.70 8.11 -13.98
N LEU A 79 10.16 8.58 -12.81
CA LEU A 79 11.51 9.12 -12.67
C LEU A 79 12.57 8.07 -13.02
N ILE A 80 12.40 6.84 -12.53
CA ILE A 80 13.32 5.73 -12.83
C ILE A 80 13.33 5.42 -14.33
N VAL A 81 12.15 5.36 -14.97
CA VAL A 81 12.04 5.12 -16.41
C VAL A 81 12.69 6.24 -17.22
N LEU A 82 12.46 7.50 -16.85
CA LEU A 82 13.07 8.66 -17.50
C LEU A 82 14.59 8.67 -17.37
N LEU A 83 15.12 8.33 -16.18
CA LEU A 83 16.57 8.20 -15.96
C LEU A 83 17.15 7.09 -16.81
N ASN A 84 16.51 5.92 -16.87
CA ASN A 84 16.93 4.82 -17.72
C ASN A 84 16.93 5.20 -19.21
N LEU A 85 15.89 5.89 -19.68
CA LEU A 85 15.83 6.41 -21.04
C LEU A 85 16.95 7.42 -21.31
N GLY A 86 17.23 8.32 -20.38
CA GLY A 86 18.33 9.28 -20.48
C GLY A 86 19.70 8.59 -20.57
N THR A 87 19.95 7.62 -19.70
CA THR A 87 21.16 6.78 -19.72
C THR A 87 21.30 6.06 -21.05
N LEU A 88 20.20 5.50 -21.58
CA LEU A 88 20.22 4.76 -22.84
C LEU A 88 20.48 5.69 -24.04
N ALA A 89 19.82 6.84 -24.09
CA ALA A 89 19.96 7.81 -25.18
C ALA A 89 21.36 8.44 -25.19
N TYR A 90 21.83 8.94 -24.06
CA TYR A 90 23.13 9.60 -23.99
C TYR A 90 24.29 8.60 -24.04
N GLY A 91 24.20 7.50 -23.29
CA GLY A 91 25.21 6.44 -23.29
C GLY A 91 25.31 5.73 -24.64
N GLY A 92 24.18 5.49 -25.30
CA GLY A 92 24.13 4.98 -26.67
C GLY A 92 24.80 5.92 -27.67
N HIS A 93 24.52 7.23 -27.58
CA HIS A 93 25.18 8.24 -28.43
C HIS A 93 26.71 8.27 -28.23
N LEU A 94 27.19 8.18 -26.99
CA LEU A 94 28.63 8.13 -26.69
C LEU A 94 29.30 6.87 -27.24
N ALA A 95 28.60 5.72 -27.18
CA ALA A 95 29.09 4.47 -27.73
C ALA A 95 29.20 4.52 -29.26
N MET A 96 28.20 5.09 -29.95
CA MET A 96 28.21 5.25 -31.41
C MET A 96 29.35 6.16 -31.90
N ASN A 97 29.71 7.18 -31.12
CA ASN A 97 30.80 8.09 -31.44
C ASN A 97 32.20 7.57 -31.05
N ASN A 98 32.34 6.27 -30.72
CA ASN A 98 33.58 5.64 -30.23
C ASN A 98 34.20 6.32 -28.99
N ARG A 99 33.42 7.09 -28.23
CA ARG A 99 33.88 7.73 -26.98
C ARG A 99 33.71 6.83 -25.77
N LEU A 100 32.93 5.75 -25.90
CA LEU A 100 32.68 4.75 -24.88
C LEU A 100 32.67 3.36 -25.52
N SER A 101 33.37 2.39 -24.93
CA SER A 101 33.29 1.00 -25.37
C SER A 101 31.88 0.45 -25.11
N VAL A 102 31.30 -0.22 -26.11
CA VAL A 102 29.99 -0.88 -26.00
C VAL A 102 29.98 -1.87 -24.84
N SER A 103 31.09 -2.59 -24.62
CA SER A 103 31.21 -3.53 -23.51
C SER A 103 31.12 -2.83 -22.14
N ASN A 104 31.83 -1.70 -21.98
CA ASN A 104 31.77 -0.92 -20.74
C ASN A 104 30.38 -0.34 -20.49
N PHE A 105 29.69 0.09 -21.54
CA PHE A 105 28.33 0.61 -21.44
C PHE A 105 27.33 -0.47 -21.00
N VAL A 106 27.41 -1.67 -21.59
CA VAL A 106 26.55 -2.80 -21.19
C VAL A 106 26.84 -3.21 -19.75
N SER A 107 28.11 -3.30 -19.34
CA SER A 107 28.49 -3.58 -17.95
C SER A 107 27.96 -2.53 -16.97
N PHE A 108 27.99 -1.25 -17.34
CA PHE A 108 27.43 -0.18 -16.52
C PHE A 108 25.92 -0.36 -16.27
N ILE A 109 25.14 -0.67 -17.32
CA ILE A 109 23.69 -0.89 -17.19
C ILE A 109 23.42 -2.07 -16.24
N LEU A 110 24.16 -3.17 -16.39
CA LEU A 110 23.99 -4.35 -15.53
C LEU A 110 24.31 -4.05 -14.07
N TYR A 111 25.38 -3.30 -13.79
CA TYR A 111 25.72 -2.89 -12.43
C TYR A 111 24.70 -1.90 -11.85
N GLN A 112 24.20 -0.97 -12.66
CA GLN A 112 23.14 -0.05 -12.25
C GLN A 112 21.87 -0.81 -11.82
N GLN A 113 21.46 -1.84 -12.57
CA GLN A 113 20.32 -2.68 -12.22
C GLN A 113 20.54 -3.40 -10.88
N ARG A 114 21.70 -4.05 -10.73
CA ARG A 114 22.04 -4.75 -9.47
C ARG A 114 22.08 -3.82 -8.26
N LEU A 115 22.55 -2.59 -8.44
CA LEU A 115 22.53 -1.57 -7.40
C LEU A 115 21.09 -1.19 -7.03
N GLY A 116 20.21 -1.03 -8.02
CA GLY A 116 18.77 -0.80 -7.81
C GLY A 116 18.13 -1.90 -6.96
N ASP A 117 18.36 -3.16 -7.34
CA ASP A 117 17.82 -4.33 -6.61
C ASP A 117 18.31 -4.35 -5.15
N ALA A 118 19.59 -4.03 -4.92
CA ALA A 118 20.17 -3.97 -3.58
C ALA A 118 19.56 -2.85 -2.72
N LEU A 119 19.31 -1.68 -3.32
CA LEU A 119 18.66 -0.56 -2.64
C LEU A 119 17.20 -0.90 -2.28
N ASP A 120 16.48 -1.57 -3.16
CA ASP A 120 15.11 -2.01 -2.87
C ASP A 120 15.08 -3.06 -1.75
N ALA A 121 16.04 -3.98 -1.72
CA ALA A 121 16.18 -4.93 -0.62
C ALA A 121 16.43 -4.21 0.72
N ILE A 122 17.31 -3.21 0.75
CA ILE A 122 17.57 -2.40 1.96
C ILE A 122 16.31 -1.63 2.38
N ASN A 123 15.57 -1.04 1.44
CA ASN A 123 14.30 -0.37 1.74
C ASN A 123 13.28 -1.32 2.36
N GLY A 124 13.20 -2.56 1.88
CA GLY A 124 12.37 -3.61 2.46
C GLY A 124 12.74 -3.90 3.92
N VAL A 125 14.01 -4.16 4.19
CA VAL A 125 14.53 -4.40 5.55
C VAL A 125 14.27 -3.21 6.47
N TYR A 126 14.46 -1.98 5.98
CA TYR A 126 14.18 -0.77 6.75
C TYR A 126 12.69 -0.65 7.11
N ALA A 127 11.80 -0.95 6.17
CA ALA A 127 10.36 -0.93 6.42
C ALA A 127 9.95 -1.97 7.47
N ASP A 128 10.54 -3.16 7.43
CA ASP A 128 10.26 -4.21 8.42
C ASP A 128 10.83 -3.87 9.80
N LEU A 129 12.00 -3.26 9.86
CA LEU A 129 12.55 -2.72 11.11
C LEU A 129 11.63 -1.65 11.72
N MET A 130 11.08 -0.76 10.88
CA MET A 130 10.12 0.26 11.33
C MET A 130 8.82 -0.34 11.86
N LYS A 131 8.29 -1.39 11.21
CA LYS A 131 7.13 -2.14 11.71
C LYS A 131 7.46 -2.80 13.06
N ALA A 132 8.62 -3.45 13.18
CA ALA A 132 9.05 -4.12 14.41
C ALA A 132 9.19 -3.12 15.57
N SER A 133 9.77 -1.94 15.31
CA SER A 133 9.86 -0.85 16.29
C SER A 133 8.49 -0.31 16.70
N GLY A 134 7.55 -0.15 15.77
CA GLY A 134 6.19 0.27 16.11
C GLY A 134 5.42 -0.78 16.93
N ALA A 135 5.64 -2.07 16.64
CA ALA A 135 5.05 -3.17 17.39
C ALA A 135 5.63 -3.28 18.81
N SER A 136 6.94 -3.08 18.98
CA SER A 136 7.57 -3.14 20.31
C SER A 136 7.05 -2.06 21.25
N VAL A 137 6.76 -0.84 20.76
CA VAL A 137 6.12 0.22 21.55
C VAL A 137 4.79 -0.25 22.15
N LYS A 138 3.91 -0.85 21.35
CA LYS A 138 2.64 -1.39 21.85
C LYS A 138 2.83 -2.55 22.83
N LEU A 139 3.84 -3.39 22.60
CA LEU A 139 4.16 -4.50 23.50
C LEU A 139 4.54 -3.97 24.89
N PHE A 140 5.43 -2.97 24.95
CA PHE A 140 5.81 -2.33 26.21
C PHE A 140 4.64 -1.59 26.85
N GLU A 141 3.79 -0.91 26.07
CA GLU A 141 2.57 -0.28 26.57
C GLU A 141 1.65 -1.31 27.27
N TYR A 142 1.52 -2.53 26.75
CA TYR A 142 0.76 -3.60 27.39
C TYR A 142 1.44 -4.16 28.65
N ILE A 143 2.76 -4.32 28.64
CA ILE A 143 3.53 -4.82 29.80
C ILE A 143 3.47 -3.81 30.96
N ASP A 144 3.61 -2.53 30.65
CA ASP A 144 3.64 -1.44 31.64
C ASP A 144 2.24 -0.96 32.04
N ARG A 145 1.18 -1.48 31.40
CA ARG A 145 -0.20 -1.13 31.73
C ARG A 145 -0.56 -1.66 33.12
N ILE A 146 -0.71 -0.74 34.07
CA ILE A 146 -1.31 -1.05 35.37
C ILE A 146 -2.83 -1.24 35.17
N PRO A 147 -3.41 -2.42 35.50
CA PRO A 147 -4.83 -2.65 35.35
C PRO A 147 -5.62 -1.71 36.28
N LYS A 148 -6.56 -0.97 35.70
CA LYS A 148 -7.61 -0.32 36.49
C LYS A 148 -8.68 -1.38 36.74
N ILE A 149 -8.87 -1.66 38.02
CA ILE A 149 -9.87 -2.57 38.60
C ILE A 149 -11.25 -2.17 38.11
#